data_AF-A0A6L7PFC2-F1
#
_entry.id   AF-A0A6L7PFC2-F1
#
_cell.length_a   1.000
_cell.length_b   1.000
_cell.length_c   1.000
_cell.angle_alpha   90.00
_cell.angle_beta   90.00
_cell.angle_gamma   90.00
#
_symmetry.space_group_name_H-M   'P 1'
#
loop_
_entity.id
_entity.type
_entity.pdbx_description
1 polymer ?
#
loop_
_entity_poly.entity_id
_entity_poly.type
_entity_poly.pdbx_seq_one_letter_code
_entity_poly.pdbx_strand_id
1 'polypeptide(L)'
;MDGDSASSTELYALLSALAEAPIRQSIAVTGSINQRGDVQPIGGATAKIEGFYEVCAGRGLDGTQGVMIPASNVPNVVLRPDVAEAVERGEFHVWAIERIEQGIELLTGIPAGEAGEDGAYPADTVFGRVQARLRRFAEALRGGAPPGVDVSLVPAARIPMPPQPGVPPQPPPEPPVEV
;
A
#
# COMPACT_ATOMS: atom_id res chain seq x y z
N MET A 1 4.52 -1.52 16.79
CA MET A 1 3.74 -2.04 15.66
C MET A 1 3.97 -3.53 15.66
N ASP A 2 3.04 -4.29 16.24
CA ASP A 2 3.15 -5.74 16.30
C ASP A 2 2.12 -6.31 15.32
N GLY A 3 2.60 -6.88 14.22
CA GLY A 3 1.75 -7.48 13.18
C GLY A 3 2.39 -7.42 11.79
N ASP A 4 2.22 -8.49 11.04
CA ASP A 4 2.67 -8.65 9.64
C ASP A 4 1.72 -8.00 8.62
N SER A 5 0.63 -7.39 9.08
CA SER A 5 -0.45 -6.83 8.26
C SER A 5 -0.09 -5.63 7.37
N ALA A 6 1.16 -5.14 7.47
CA ALA A 6 1.72 -4.06 6.66
C ALA A 6 2.77 -4.55 5.64
N SER A 7 3.14 -5.84 5.66
CA SER A 7 4.22 -6.37 4.81
C SER A 7 3.93 -6.27 3.31
N SER A 8 2.67 -6.40 2.89
CA SER A 8 2.27 -6.09 1.50
C SER A 8 2.53 -4.61 1.14
N THR A 9 2.12 -3.70 2.02
CA THR A 9 2.29 -2.25 1.86
C THR A 9 3.76 -1.86 1.73
N GLU A 10 4.61 -2.43 2.58
CA GLU A 10 6.07 -2.23 2.53
C GLU A 10 6.65 -2.69 1.19
N LEU A 11 6.24 -3.87 0.71
CA LEU A 11 6.67 -4.39 -0.58
C LEU A 11 6.22 -3.47 -1.73
N TYR A 12 4.98 -2.97 -1.72
CA TYR A 12 4.51 -2.06 -2.76
C TYR A 12 5.29 -0.74 -2.79
N ALA A 13 5.64 -0.19 -1.64
CA ALA A 13 6.48 1.00 -1.56
C ALA A 13 7.88 0.73 -2.15
N LEU A 14 8.48 -0.44 -1.86
CA LEU A 14 9.77 -0.82 -2.42
C LEU A 14 9.70 -1.02 -3.94
N LEU A 15 8.69 -1.74 -4.44
CA LEU A 15 8.48 -1.96 -5.88
C LEU A 15 8.25 -0.63 -6.61
N SER A 16 7.43 0.27 -6.04
CA SER A 16 7.22 1.63 -6.56
C SER A 16 8.54 2.39 -6.68
N ALA A 17 9.37 2.38 -5.63
CA ALA A 17 10.64 3.09 -5.61
C ALA A 17 11.64 2.52 -6.64
N LEU A 18 11.70 1.19 -6.79
CA LEU A 18 12.58 0.54 -7.75
C LEU A 18 12.11 0.71 -9.20
N ALA A 19 10.79 0.72 -9.43
CA ALA A 19 10.20 0.90 -10.75
C ALA A 19 10.07 2.38 -11.17
N GLU A 20 10.35 3.31 -10.25
CA GLU A 20 10.07 4.75 -10.41
C GLU A 20 8.60 4.99 -10.86
N ALA A 21 7.68 4.19 -10.29
CA ALA A 21 6.27 4.21 -10.61
C ALA A 21 5.45 4.77 -9.44
N PRO A 22 4.73 5.89 -9.61
CA PRO A 22 3.93 6.47 -8.54
C PRO A 22 2.75 5.54 -8.19
N ILE A 23 2.40 5.50 -6.90
CA ILE A 23 1.25 4.75 -6.39
C ILE A 23 0.09 5.69 -6.00
N ARG A 24 -1.14 5.28 -6.31
CA ARG A 24 -2.37 6.01 -5.98
C ARG A 24 -2.54 6.13 -4.46
N GLN A 25 -2.47 7.35 -3.95
CA GLN A 25 -2.63 7.65 -2.53
C GLN A 25 -4.09 7.61 -2.05
N SER A 26 -5.05 7.52 -2.98
CA SER A 26 -6.47 7.32 -2.66
C SER A 26 -6.78 5.89 -2.19
N ILE A 27 -5.83 4.95 -2.32
CA ILE A 27 -6.01 3.54 -1.98
C ILE A 27 -5.20 3.22 -0.72
N ALA A 28 -5.89 2.92 0.38
CA ALA A 28 -5.24 2.32 1.54
C ALA A 28 -4.98 0.84 1.31
N VAL A 29 -3.91 0.32 1.92
CA VAL A 29 -3.49 -1.07 1.75
C VAL A 29 -3.31 -1.74 3.09
N THR A 30 -3.90 -2.91 3.26
CA THR A 30 -3.57 -3.82 4.35
C THR A 30 -3.53 -5.26 3.86
N GLY A 31 -2.64 -6.05 4.44
CA GLY A 31 -2.47 -7.45 4.07
C GLY A 31 -1.08 -7.92 4.49
N SER A 32 -1.00 -9.17 4.95
CA SER A 32 0.29 -9.84 5.10
C SER A 32 0.69 -10.50 3.77
N ILE A 33 1.96 -10.87 3.63
CA ILE A 33 2.45 -11.62 2.46
C ILE A 33 3.37 -12.76 2.89
N ASN A 34 3.36 -13.84 2.11
CA ASN A 34 4.39 -14.87 2.22
C ASN A 34 5.48 -14.70 1.14
N GLN A 35 6.51 -15.55 1.21
CA GLN A 35 7.66 -15.51 0.29
C GLN A 35 7.32 -15.85 -1.17
N ARG A 36 6.14 -16.41 -1.45
CA ARG A 36 5.67 -16.69 -2.81
C ARG A 36 4.87 -15.53 -3.40
N GLY A 37 4.63 -14.48 -2.62
CA GLY A 37 3.80 -13.33 -3.01
C GLY A 37 2.32 -13.55 -2.82
N ASP A 38 1.91 -14.59 -2.08
CA ASP A 38 0.49 -14.79 -1.73
C ASP A 38 0.11 -13.81 -0.60
N VAL A 39 -1.02 -13.12 -0.76
CA VAL A 39 -1.55 -12.19 0.23
C VAL A 39 -2.33 -12.95 1.29
N GLN A 40 -2.01 -12.68 2.55
CA GLN A 40 -2.48 -13.43 3.71
C GLN A 40 -3.47 -12.60 4.54
N PRO A 41 -4.44 -13.27 5.20
CA PRO A 41 -5.48 -12.59 5.96
C PRO A 41 -4.89 -11.84 7.14
N ILE A 42 -5.58 -10.77 7.53
CA ILE A 42 -5.21 -9.91 8.65
C ILE A 42 -6.34 -9.80 9.66
N GLY A 43 -6.00 -9.44 10.90
CA GLY A 43 -6.98 -9.07 11.92
C GLY A 43 -7.55 -7.68 11.68
N GLY A 44 -8.84 -7.50 11.97
CA GLY A 44 -9.49 -6.18 11.97
C GLY A 44 -9.67 -5.54 10.60
N ALA A 45 -9.89 -6.34 9.54
CA ALA A 45 -10.10 -5.81 8.18
C ALA A 45 -11.23 -4.77 8.12
N THR A 46 -12.40 -5.07 8.70
CA THR A 46 -13.53 -4.13 8.79
C THR A 46 -13.12 -2.80 9.41
N ALA A 47 -12.49 -2.82 10.59
CA ALA A 47 -12.10 -1.61 11.31
C ALA A 47 -11.10 -0.76 10.51
N LYS A 48 -10.21 -1.40 9.72
CA LYS A 48 -9.28 -0.71 8.84
C LYS A 48 -9.98 -0.07 7.63
N ILE A 49 -10.97 -0.76 7.04
CA ILE A 49 -11.79 -0.22 5.95
C ILE A 49 -12.55 1.01 6.43
N GLU A 50 -13.26 0.88 7.54
CA GLU A 50 -14.09 1.95 8.11
C GLU A 50 -13.23 3.13 8.58
N GLY A 51 -12.09 2.87 9.21
CA GLY A 51 -11.17 3.93 9.63
C GLY A 51 -10.62 4.73 8.44
N PHE A 52 -10.30 4.09 7.32
CA PHE A 52 -9.88 4.83 6.12
C PHE A 52 -11.04 5.60 5.49
N TYR A 53 -12.23 4.99 5.42
CA TYR A 53 -13.44 5.66 4.95
C TYR A 53 -13.72 6.94 5.75
N GLU A 54 -13.64 6.92 7.07
CA GLU A 54 -13.85 8.10 7.93
C GLU A 54 -12.89 9.25 7.58
N VAL A 55 -11.62 8.93 7.35
CA VAL A 55 -10.62 9.93 6.93
C VAL A 55 -10.96 10.52 5.56
N CYS A 56 -11.37 9.68 4.61
CA CYS A 56 -11.77 10.13 3.27
C CYS A 56 -13.06 10.96 3.31
N ALA A 57 -14.09 10.50 4.01
CA ALA A 57 -15.36 11.20 4.18
C ALA A 57 -15.17 12.57 4.84
N GLY A 58 -14.35 12.64 5.89
CA GLY A 58 -13.99 13.91 6.55
C GLY A 58 -13.24 14.90 5.66
N ARG A 59 -12.64 14.43 4.55
CA ARG A 59 -11.93 15.26 3.55
C ARG A 59 -12.71 15.46 2.24
N GLY A 60 -13.85 14.78 2.09
CA GLY A 60 -14.63 14.71 0.86
C GLY A 60 -14.27 13.47 0.03
N LEU A 61 -15.29 12.67 -0.30
CA LEU A 61 -15.18 11.56 -1.24
C LEU A 61 -15.16 12.09 -2.67
N ASP A 62 -14.22 11.60 -3.48
CA ASP A 62 -14.08 11.93 -4.90
C ASP A 62 -14.41 10.74 -5.82
N GLY A 63 -14.83 9.61 -5.24
CA GLY A 63 -15.17 8.39 -5.96
C GLY A 63 -13.97 7.55 -6.38
N THR A 64 -12.75 7.92 -5.99
CA THR A 64 -11.54 7.15 -6.30
C THR A 64 -10.92 6.49 -5.06
N GLN A 65 -11.44 6.80 -3.87
CA GLN A 65 -10.88 6.31 -2.62
C GLN A 65 -11.35 4.91 -2.27
N GLY A 66 -10.50 4.13 -1.61
CA GLY A 66 -10.88 2.80 -1.18
C GLY A 66 -9.79 2.06 -0.43
N VAL A 67 -10.08 0.80 -0.07
CA VAL A 67 -9.13 -0.07 0.63
C VAL A 67 -8.91 -1.36 -0.13
N MET A 68 -7.64 -1.70 -0.30
CA MET A 68 -7.22 -3.00 -0.80
C MET A 68 -6.96 -3.95 0.38
N ILE A 69 -7.60 -5.12 0.34
CA ILE A 69 -7.58 -6.14 1.39
C ILE A 69 -7.24 -7.55 0.84
N PRO A 70 -6.82 -8.50 1.69
CA PRO A 70 -6.70 -9.90 1.29
C PRO A 70 -8.07 -10.47 0.89
N ALA A 71 -8.13 -11.22 -0.22
CA ALA A 71 -9.35 -11.90 -0.65
C ALA A 71 -9.88 -12.89 0.42
N SER A 72 -8.97 -13.48 1.19
CA SER A 72 -9.28 -14.36 2.32
C SER A 72 -9.98 -13.65 3.49
N ASN A 73 -9.95 -12.31 3.57
CA ASN A 73 -10.69 -11.56 4.57
C ASN A 73 -12.15 -11.30 4.18
N VAL A 74 -12.52 -11.39 2.88
CA VAL A 74 -13.85 -11.03 2.38
C VAL A 74 -15.00 -11.65 3.19
N PRO A 75 -14.99 -12.96 3.54
CA PRO A 75 -16.09 -13.56 4.31
C PRO A 75 -16.29 -12.97 5.71
N ASN A 76 -15.27 -12.30 6.25
CA ASN A 76 -15.27 -11.71 7.60
C ASN A 76 -15.54 -10.21 7.58
N VAL A 77 -15.74 -9.60 6.41
CA VAL A 77 -16.02 -8.18 6.28
C VAL A 77 -17.53 -7.95 6.43
N VAL A 78 -17.90 -7.25 7.50
CA VAL A 78 -19.26 -6.77 7.76
C VAL A 78 -19.14 -5.28 7.99
N LEU A 79 -19.51 -4.48 7.00
CA LEU A 79 -19.37 -3.02 7.03
C LEU A 79 -20.57 -2.37 7.71
N ARG A 80 -20.35 -1.22 8.34
CA ARG A 80 -21.44 -0.31 8.71
C ARG A 80 -22.27 0.09 7.48
N PRO A 81 -23.57 0.39 7.66
CA PRO A 81 -24.47 0.77 6.56
C PRO A 81 -23.97 1.95 5.72
N ASP A 82 -23.43 3.00 6.36
CA ASP A 82 -22.93 4.19 5.67
C ASP A 82 -21.78 3.88 4.70
N VAL A 83 -20.87 2.99 5.11
CA VAL A 83 -19.75 2.56 4.26
C VAL A 83 -20.24 1.66 3.13
N ALA A 84 -21.15 0.73 3.42
CA ALA A 84 -21.74 -0.13 2.41
C ALA A 84 -22.49 0.68 1.34
N GLU A 85 -23.30 1.67 1.73
CA GLU A 85 -24.00 2.58 0.82
C GLU A 85 -23.03 3.39 -0.06
N ALA A 86 -21.92 3.88 0.51
CA ALA A 86 -20.89 4.58 -0.27
C ALA A 86 -20.23 3.66 -1.31
N VAL A 87 -20.01 2.38 -0.95
CA VAL A 87 -19.50 1.37 -1.90
C VAL A 87 -20.51 1.07 -2.99
N GLU A 88 -21.79 0.88 -2.65
CA GLU A 88 -22.87 0.66 -3.64
C GLU A 88 -23.04 1.83 -4.60
N ARG A 89 -22.83 3.06 -4.13
CA ARG A 89 -22.88 4.28 -4.94
C ARG A 89 -21.60 4.54 -5.76
N GLY A 90 -20.56 3.73 -5.57
CA GLY A 90 -19.25 3.90 -6.24
C GLY A 90 -18.44 5.10 -5.73
N GLU A 91 -18.77 5.63 -4.56
CA GLU A 91 -18.09 6.76 -3.93
C GLU A 91 -16.86 6.31 -3.12
N PHE A 92 -16.85 5.04 -2.73
CA PHE A 92 -15.74 4.38 -2.04
C PHE A 92 -15.60 2.95 -2.57
N HIS A 93 -14.41 2.34 -2.46
CA HIS A 93 -14.14 1.04 -3.06
C HIS A 93 -13.48 0.08 -2.07
N VAL A 94 -13.76 -1.21 -2.22
CA VAL A 94 -13.04 -2.27 -1.50
C VAL A 94 -12.56 -3.30 -2.51
N TRP A 95 -11.24 -3.41 -2.66
CA TRP A 95 -10.61 -4.34 -3.60
C TRP A 95 -10.03 -5.54 -2.86
N ALA A 96 -10.40 -6.74 -3.28
CA ALA A 96 -9.86 -7.99 -2.77
C ALA A 96 -8.74 -8.49 -3.69
N ILE A 97 -7.57 -8.81 -3.12
CA ILE A 97 -6.44 -9.38 -3.86
C ILE A 97 -5.93 -10.68 -3.23
N GLU A 98 -5.42 -11.56 -4.07
CA GLU A 98 -4.81 -12.84 -3.71
C GLU A 98 -3.28 -12.80 -3.84
N ARG A 99 -2.76 -11.99 -4.77
CA ARG A 99 -1.32 -11.90 -5.04
C ARG A 99 -0.83 -10.46 -5.19
N ILE A 100 0.46 -10.27 -4.97
CA ILE A 100 1.10 -8.94 -5.03
C ILE A 100 0.99 -8.27 -6.41
N GLU A 101 0.90 -9.04 -7.49
CA GLU A 101 0.80 -8.53 -8.85
C GLU A 101 -0.49 -7.72 -9.03
N GLN A 102 -1.60 -8.26 -8.54
CA GLN A 102 -2.90 -7.59 -8.60
C GLN A 102 -2.87 -6.26 -7.84
N GLY A 103 -2.20 -6.23 -6.69
CA GLY A 103 -2.12 -5.02 -5.88
C GLY A 103 -1.23 -3.94 -6.49
N ILE A 104 -0.07 -4.30 -7.02
CA ILE A 104 0.81 -3.30 -7.63
C ILE A 104 0.24 -2.74 -8.94
N GLU A 105 -0.51 -3.55 -9.70
CA GLU A 105 -1.27 -3.11 -10.86
C GLU A 105 -2.36 -2.11 -10.48
N LEU A 106 -3.13 -2.42 -9.43
CA LEU A 106 -4.15 -1.52 -8.92
C LEU A 106 -3.56 -0.20 -8.40
N LEU A 107 -2.40 -0.22 -7.75
CA LEU A 107 -1.78 0.97 -7.20
C LEU A 107 -1.13 1.87 -8.26
N THR A 108 -0.56 1.29 -9.31
CA THR A 108 0.22 2.04 -10.31
C THR A 108 -0.53 2.26 -11.62
N GLY A 109 -1.51 1.42 -11.94
CA GLY A 109 -2.14 1.37 -13.26
C GLY A 109 -1.24 0.77 -14.36
N ILE A 110 -0.11 0.17 -14.00
CA ILE A 110 0.85 -0.44 -14.91
C ILE A 110 0.81 -1.96 -14.67
N PRO A 111 0.80 -2.80 -15.72
CA PRO A 111 0.90 -4.26 -15.55
C PRO A 111 2.09 -4.66 -14.68
N ALA A 112 1.96 -5.68 -13.84
CA ALA A 112 3.08 -6.22 -13.06
C ALA A 112 4.10 -6.88 -14.00
N GLY A 113 3.61 -7.68 -14.95
CA GLY A 113 4.37 -8.43 -15.93
C GLY A 113 4.77 -9.81 -15.44
N GLU A 114 4.83 -10.77 -16.36
CA GLU A 114 5.26 -12.15 -16.10
C GLU A 114 6.66 -12.40 -16.65
N ALA A 115 7.42 -13.26 -15.98
CA ALA A 115 8.73 -13.64 -16.46
C ALA A 115 8.59 -14.57 -17.69
N GLY A 116 9.31 -14.25 -18.76
CA GLY A 116 9.50 -15.16 -19.89
C GLY A 116 10.38 -16.37 -19.52
N GLU A 117 10.55 -17.28 -20.47
CA GLU A 117 11.37 -18.50 -20.29
C GLU A 117 12.85 -18.17 -19.96
N ASP A 118 13.34 -17.01 -20.39
CA ASP A 118 14.68 -16.49 -20.11
C ASP A 118 14.79 -15.74 -18.76
N GLY A 119 13.69 -15.67 -18.01
CA GLY A 119 13.58 -14.92 -16.76
C GLY A 119 13.52 -13.41 -16.94
N ALA A 120 13.35 -12.90 -18.17
CA ALA A 120 13.15 -11.48 -18.42
C ALA A 120 11.68 -11.08 -18.25
N TYR A 121 11.44 -9.90 -17.69
CA TYR A 121 10.11 -9.29 -17.63
C TYR A 121 9.96 -8.25 -18.76
N PRO A 122 8.75 -8.05 -19.32
CA PRO A 122 8.54 -7.04 -20.36
C PRO A 122 8.86 -5.63 -19.83
N ALA A 123 9.54 -4.81 -20.63
CA ALA A 123 10.18 -3.58 -20.16
C ALA A 123 9.18 -2.49 -19.71
N ASP A 124 7.96 -2.52 -20.23
CA ASP A 124 6.89 -1.56 -19.93
C ASP A 124 6.13 -1.86 -18.63
N THR A 125 6.38 -3.03 -18.01
CA THR A 125 5.73 -3.48 -16.78
C THR A 125 6.49 -3.05 -15.52
N VAL A 126 5.84 -3.14 -14.35
CA VAL A 126 6.49 -2.83 -13.07
C VAL A 126 7.71 -3.72 -12.83
N PHE A 127 7.57 -5.04 -12.98
CA PHE A 127 8.67 -5.97 -12.72
C PHE A 127 9.79 -5.86 -13.76
N GLY A 128 9.50 -5.49 -15.00
CA GLY A 128 10.52 -5.12 -16.00
C GLY A 128 11.37 -3.94 -15.57
N ARG A 129 10.73 -2.87 -15.10
CA ARG A 129 11.43 -1.66 -14.59
C ARG A 129 12.27 -1.98 -13.35
N VAL A 130 11.73 -2.74 -12.41
CA VAL A 130 12.47 -3.22 -11.23
C VAL A 130 13.69 -4.04 -11.64
N GLN A 131 13.53 -5.02 -12.53
CA GLN A 131 14.62 -5.86 -13.01
C GLN A 131 15.72 -5.02 -13.67
N ALA A 132 15.35 -4.05 -14.51
CA ALA A 132 16.29 -3.13 -15.12
C ALA A 132 17.04 -2.27 -14.08
N ARG A 133 16.36 -1.77 -13.04
CA ARG A 133 17.00 -1.01 -11.95
C ARG A 133 18.00 -1.85 -11.17
N LEU A 134 17.62 -3.07 -10.80
CA LEU A 134 18.47 -3.99 -10.06
C LEU A 134 19.71 -4.41 -10.88
N ARG A 135 19.56 -4.64 -12.19
CA ARG A 135 20.71 -4.89 -13.09
C ARG A 135 21.70 -3.73 -13.09
N ARG A 136 21.21 -2.49 -13.21
CA ARG A 136 22.06 -1.29 -13.12
C ARG A 136 22.81 -1.20 -11.79
N PHE A 137 22.16 -1.52 -10.67
CA PHE A 137 22.85 -1.56 -9.37
C PHE A 137 23.94 -2.64 -9.33
N ALA A 138 23.65 -3.85 -9.84
CA ALA A 138 24.63 -4.93 -9.88
C ALA A 138 25.84 -4.58 -10.76
N GLU A 139 25.63 -3.94 -11.90
CA GLU A 139 26.71 -3.47 -12.79
C GLU A 139 27.58 -2.40 -12.12
N ALA A 140 26.97 -1.41 -11.46
CA ALA A 140 27.69 -0.36 -10.74
C ALA A 140 28.57 -0.92 -9.59
N LEU A 141 28.08 -1.96 -8.89
CA LEU A 141 28.82 -2.64 -7.83
C LEU A 141 29.99 -3.49 -8.37
N ARG A 142 29.84 -4.11 -9.56
CA ARG A 142 30.89 -4.91 -10.20
C ARG A 142 31.97 -4.08 -10.89
N GLY A 143 31.62 -2.91 -11.41
CA GLY A 143 32.50 -2.04 -12.18
C GLY A 143 33.35 -1.06 -11.38
N GLY A 144 33.24 -1.04 -10.03
CA GLY A 144 33.88 -0.03 -9.20
C GLY A 144 33.36 1.37 -9.54
N ALA A 145 32.13 1.69 -9.12
CA ALA A 145 31.47 3.00 -9.19
C ALA A 145 31.74 3.84 -10.47
N PRO A 146 30.84 3.83 -11.46
CA PRO A 146 30.96 4.76 -12.59
C PRO A 146 30.81 6.22 -12.11
N PRO A 147 31.55 7.19 -12.70
CA PRO A 147 31.46 8.59 -12.33
C PRO A 147 30.06 9.11 -12.64
N GLY A 148 29.32 9.51 -11.61
CA GLY A 148 27.97 10.07 -11.72
C GLY A 148 26.88 9.35 -10.92
N VAL A 149 27.17 8.20 -10.30
CA VAL A 149 26.29 7.65 -9.26
C VAL A 149 26.77 8.20 -7.92
N ASP A 150 26.20 9.33 -7.52
CA ASP A 150 26.31 9.79 -6.14
C ASP A 150 25.52 8.82 -5.25
N VAL A 151 26.23 7.87 -4.64
CA VAL A 151 25.72 7.07 -3.50
C VAL A 151 25.90 7.87 -2.20
N SER A 152 25.78 9.20 -2.27
CA SER A 152 25.18 9.96 -1.19
C SER A 152 23.84 9.31 -0.91
N LEU A 153 23.80 8.55 0.18
CA LEU A 153 22.59 8.42 0.99
C LEU A 153 21.98 9.83 1.01
N VAL A 154 20.92 10.05 0.22
CA VAL A 154 20.22 11.33 0.12
C VAL A 154 20.17 11.88 1.54
N PRO A 155 20.88 12.97 1.87
CA PRO A 155 21.01 13.40 3.25
C PRO A 155 19.63 13.81 3.65
N ALA A 156 18.95 12.96 4.45
CA ALA A 156 17.52 12.97 4.75
C ALA A 156 16.88 14.30 4.41
N ALA A 157 16.58 14.52 3.13
CA ALA A 157 15.95 15.76 2.72
C ALA A 157 14.58 15.62 3.34
N ARG A 158 14.30 16.45 4.35
CA ARG A 158 13.05 16.41 5.11
C ARG A 158 11.92 16.39 4.11
N ILE A 159 11.39 15.20 3.83
CA ILE A 159 10.11 15.04 3.17
C ILE A 159 9.17 15.81 4.08
N PRO A 160 8.52 16.89 3.62
CA PRO A 160 7.60 17.63 4.46
C PRO A 160 6.56 16.62 4.94
N MET A 161 6.62 16.32 6.23
CA MET A 161 5.74 15.37 6.86
C MET A 161 4.32 15.90 6.63
N PRO A 162 3.38 15.08 6.11
CA PRO A 162 1.99 15.51 6.05
C PRO A 162 1.58 16.01 7.44
N PRO A 163 0.72 17.05 7.53
CA PRO A 163 0.30 17.58 8.81
C PRO A 163 -0.19 16.43 9.69
N GLN A 164 0.41 16.31 10.88
CA GLN A 164 0.01 15.30 11.85
C GLN A 164 -1.51 15.42 12.04
N PRO A 165 -2.27 14.32 11.96
CA PRO A 165 -3.66 14.34 12.38
C PRO A 165 -3.72 14.94 13.78
N GLY A 166 -4.58 15.94 13.98
CA GLY A 166 -4.74 16.56 15.29
C GLY A 166 -5.05 15.47 16.32
N VAL A 167 -4.41 15.56 17.49
CA VAL A 167 -4.73 14.68 18.61
C VAL A 167 -6.22 14.85 18.91
N PRO A 168 -7.03 13.77 18.88
CA PRO A 168 -8.43 13.86 19.27
C PRO A 168 -8.53 14.44 20.70
N PRO A 169 -9.55 15.26 21.00
CA PRO A 169 -9.75 15.74 22.36
C PRO A 169 -9.83 14.57 23.33
N GLN A 170 -9.16 14.68 24.48
CA GLN A 170 -9.25 13.64 25.50
C GLN A 170 -10.71 13.51 25.96
N PRO A 171 -11.20 12.27 26.19
CA PRO A 171 -12.52 12.08 26.79
C PRO A 171 -12.57 12.75 28.17
N PRO A 172 -13.75 13.23 28.60
CA PRO A 172 -13.91 13.78 29.94
C PRO A 172 -13.53 12.72 31.00
N PRO A 173 -12.96 13.14 32.14
CA PRO A 173 -12.64 12.22 33.22
C PRO A 173 -13.89 11.47 33.68
N GLU A 174 -13.75 10.17 33.93
CA GLU A 174 -14.83 9.36 34.48
C GLU A 174 -15.29 9.93 35.83
N PRO A 175 -16.61 9.94 36.10
CA PRO A 175 -17.10 10.37 37.40
C PRO A 175 -16.54 9.46 38.50
N PRO A 176 -16.26 9.99 39.70
CA PRO A 176 -15.78 9.18 40.80
C PRO A 176 -16.78 8.06 41.10
N VAL A 177 -16.26 6.83 41.21
CA VAL A 177 -17.02 5.68 41.68
C VAL A 177 -17.31 5.89 43.16
N GLU A 178 -18.56 6.20 43.51
CA GLU A 178 -19.02 6.14 44.89
C GLU A 178 -19.01 4.67 45.35
N VAL A 179 -18.22 4.39 46.41
CA VAL A 179 -18.20 3.11 47.12
C VAL A 179 -19.21 3.16 48.27
#